data_AF-A0A852B3Z1-F1
#
_entry.id   AF-A0A852B3Z1-F1
#
_cell.length_a   1.000
_cell.length_b   1.000
_cell.length_c   1.000
_cell.angle_alpha   90.00
_cell.angle_beta   90.00
_cell.angle_gamma   90.00
#
_symmetry.space_group_name_H-M   'P 1'
#
loop_
_entity.id
_entity.type
_entity.pdbx_description
1 polymer ?
#
loop_
_entity_poly.entity_id
_entity_poly.type
_entity_poly.pdbx_seq_one_letter_code
_entity_poly.pdbx_strand_id
1 'polypeptide(L)'
;MVDVSVQDLKQQFEQEINIMAKCQHVNLVELLGFSSDGAQPCLVYEYMPNGSLLDRLACLVSQIFSSFQCKIVQGTANGINFLHENNHIHRDIKR
;
A
#
# COMPACT_ATOMS: atom_id res chain seq x y z
N MET A 1 -0.80 -1.51 23.35
CA MET A 1 -1.26 -0.42 22.48
C MET A 1 -0.09 0.55 22.42
N VAL A 2 0.62 0.63 21.31
CA VAL A 2 1.81 1.49 21.21
C VAL A 2 1.30 2.92 21.09
N ASP A 3 1.67 3.77 22.04
CA ASP A 3 1.43 5.21 21.98
C ASP A 3 2.34 5.76 20.88
N VAL A 4 1.83 5.81 19.64
CA VAL A 4 2.58 6.37 18.51
C VAL A 4 2.59 7.89 18.72
N SER A 5 3.78 8.47 18.85
CA SER A 5 3.87 9.91 19.10
C SER A 5 3.36 10.69 17.89
N VAL A 6 2.84 11.89 18.12
CA VAL A 6 2.39 12.79 17.05
C VAL A 6 3.52 13.09 16.05
N GLN A 7 4.77 13.06 16.51
CA GLN A 7 5.95 13.26 15.67
C GLN A 7 6.19 12.06 14.73
N ASP A 8 6.01 10.83 15.23
CA ASP A 8 6.17 9.61 14.42
C ASP A 8 5.10 9.53 13.31
N LEU A 9 3.86 9.91 13.62
CA LEU A 9 2.78 9.97 12.63
C LEU A 9 3.08 10.99 11.53
N LYS A 10 3.58 12.18 11.91
CA LYS A 10 3.98 13.20 10.92
C LYS A 10 5.13 12.70 10.04
N GLN A 11 6.11 12.02 10.63
CA GLN A 11 7.22 11.45 9.89
C GLN A 11 6.77 10.36 8.91
N GLN A 12 5.86 9.47 9.32
CA GLN A 12 5.28 8.44 8.45
C GLN A 12 4.53 9.06 7.27
N PHE A 13 3.72 10.09 7.54
CA PHE A 13 2.97 10.82 6.52
C PHE A 13 3.90 11.46 5.48
N GLU A 14 4.94 12.19 5.92
CA GLU A 14 5.92 12.80 5.01
C GLU A 14 6.72 11.76 4.23
N GLN A 15 7.07 10.63 4.86
CA GLN A 15 7.75 9.52 4.19
C GLN A 15 6.87 8.95 3.08
N GLU A 16 5.61 8.65 3.37
CA GLU A 16 4.66 8.06 2.42
C GLU A 16 4.47 8.95 1.20
N ILE A 17 4.28 10.27 1.38
CA ILE A 17 4.22 11.23 0.26
C ILE A 17 5.48 11.17 -0.59
N ASN A 18 6.66 11.22 0.03
CA ASN A 18 7.93 11.25 -0.68
C ASN A 18 8.21 9.96 -1.46
N ILE A 19 7.80 8.81 -0.93
CA ILE A 19 7.98 7.51 -1.57
C ILE A 19 7.00 7.36 -2.73
N MET A 20 5.72 7.60 -2.49
CA MET A 20 4.67 7.40 -3.48
C MET A 20 4.76 8.40 -4.63
N ALA A 21 5.27 9.62 -4.39
CA ALA A 21 5.58 10.58 -5.46
C ALA A 21 6.70 10.11 -6.41
N LYS A 22 7.61 9.24 -5.94
CA LYS A 22 8.73 8.71 -6.73
C LYS A 22 8.46 7.32 -7.30
N CYS A 23 7.60 6.55 -6.64
CA CYS A 23 7.37 5.15 -6.92
C CYS A 23 6.03 4.94 -7.61
N GLN A 24 5.97 5.21 -8.92
CA GLN A 24 4.79 4.92 -9.75
C GLN A 24 4.96 3.59 -10.48
N HIS A 25 4.10 2.62 -10.16
CA HIS A 25 4.15 1.28 -10.73
C HIS A 25 2.76 0.64 -10.75
N VAL A 26 2.45 -0.17 -11.77
CA VAL A 26 1.13 -0.80 -11.98
C VAL A 26 0.66 -1.71 -10.83
N ASN A 27 1.59 -2.15 -9.97
CA ASN A 27 1.29 -2.97 -8.79
C ASN A 27 1.45 -2.21 -7.46
N LEU A 28 1.51 -0.89 -7.50
CA LEU A 28 1.42 0.00 -6.34
C LEU A 28 0.21 0.92 -6.53
N VAL A 29 -0.54 1.18 -5.45
CA VAL A 29 -1.68 2.09 -5.51
C VAL A 29 -1.19 3.53 -5.75
N GLU A 30 -1.80 4.25 -6.67
CA GLU A 30 -1.36 5.61 -7.00
C GLU A 30 -1.84 6.62 -5.95
N LEU A 31 -0.91 7.42 -5.42
CA LEU A 31 -1.22 8.59 -4.61
C LEU A 31 -1.60 9.75 -5.55
N LEU A 32 -2.87 10.14 -5.52
CA LEU A 32 -3.41 11.24 -6.32
C LEU A 32 -3.09 12.62 -5.72
N GLY A 33 -2.92 12.68 -4.40
CA GLY A 33 -2.60 13.92 -3.70
C GLY A 33 -2.61 13.77 -2.19
N PHE A 34 -2.37 14.88 -1.50
CA PHE A 34 -2.41 14.96 -0.04
C PHE A 34 -2.87 16.35 0.41
N SER A 35 -3.40 16.46 1.62
CA SER A 35 -3.61 17.73 2.32
C SER A 35 -2.89 17.68 3.66
N SER A 36 -2.22 18.78 4.02
CA SER A 36 -1.48 18.95 5.28
C SER A 36 -1.76 20.29 5.96
N ASP A 37 -2.65 21.09 5.37
CA ASP A 37 -3.06 22.43 5.77
C ASP A 37 -4.25 22.45 6.75
N GLY A 38 -4.99 21.33 6.84
CA GLY A 38 -6.13 21.16 7.75
C GLY A 38 -5.75 20.69 9.16
N ALA A 39 -6.78 20.50 10.00
CA ALA A 39 -6.62 19.99 11.37
C ALA A 39 -6.07 18.55 11.43
N GLN A 40 -6.27 17.77 10.36
CA GLN A 40 -5.73 16.43 10.21
C GLN A 40 -5.14 16.27 8.80
N PRO A 41 -3.88 15.81 8.68
CA PRO A 41 -3.30 15.51 7.38
C PRO A 41 -4.02 14.30 6.75
N CYS A 42 -4.17 14.29 5.43
CA CYS A 42 -4.79 13.19 4.71
C CYS A 42 -4.10 12.87 3.39
N LEU A 43 -4.18 11.61 2.99
CA LEU A 43 -3.69 11.08 1.72
C LEU A 43 -4.88 10.69 0.85
N VAL A 44 -4.78 11.00 -0.44
CA VAL A 44 -5.81 10.71 -1.43
C VAL A 44 -5.25 9.70 -2.43
N TYR A 45 -5.84 8.52 -2.46
CA TYR A 45 -5.43 7.40 -3.31
C TYR A 45 -6.43 7.12 -4.42
N GLU A 46 -5.99 6.43 -5.48
CA GLU A 46 -6.90 5.79 -6.41
C GLU A 46 -7.86 4.84 -5.68
N TYR A 47 -9.14 4.90 -6.04
CA TYR A 47 -10.15 4.07 -5.40
C TYR A 47 -10.04 2.61 -5.87
N MET A 48 -9.86 1.70 -4.90
CA MET A 48 -9.82 0.26 -5.13
C MET A 48 -11.21 -0.37 -4.84
N PRO A 49 -12.08 -0.59 -5.85
CA PRO A 49 -13.45 -1.07 -5.63
C PRO A 49 -13.50 -2.47 -5.00
N ASN A 50 -12.45 -3.25 -5.24
CA ASN A 50 -12.27 -4.58 -4.67
C ASN A 50 -11.57 -4.57 -3.31
N GLY A 51 -11.48 -3.42 -2.64
CA GLY A 51 -10.94 -3.23 -1.28
C GLY A 51 -9.70 -4.06 -0.96
N SER A 52 -9.59 -4.55 0.29
CA SER A 52 -8.40 -5.29 0.71
C SER A 52 -8.39 -6.73 0.19
N LEU A 53 -7.18 -7.24 -0.08
CA LEU A 53 -6.99 -8.63 -0.48
C LEU A 53 -7.47 -9.59 0.62
N LEU A 54 -7.19 -9.27 1.89
CA LEU A 54 -7.62 -10.04 3.05
C LEU A 54 -9.13 -10.28 3.05
N ASP A 55 -9.93 -9.23 2.87
CA ASP A 55 -11.40 -9.34 2.84
C ASP A 55 -11.85 -10.25 1.70
N ARG A 56 -11.16 -10.19 0.55
CA ARG A 56 -11.51 -10.96 -0.65
C ARG A 56 -11.12 -12.42 -0.51
N LEU A 57 -9.99 -12.70 0.12
CA LEU A 57 -9.57 -14.06 0.44
C LEU A 57 -10.48 -14.69 1.50
N ALA A 58 -10.97 -13.92 2.48
CA ALA A 58 -11.90 -14.42 3.49
C ALA A 58 -13.24 -14.89 2.90
N CYS A 59 -13.70 -14.29 1.79
CA CYS A 59 -14.91 -14.73 1.09
C CYS A 59 -14.71 -15.97 0.20
N LEU A 60 -13.46 -16.33 -0.13
CA LEU A 60 -13.16 -17.49 -0.96
C LEU A 60 -13.15 -18.76 -0.11
N VAL A 61 -14.31 -19.42 -0.04
CA VAL A 61 -14.45 -20.74 0.60
C VAL A 61 -13.68 -21.76 -0.23
N SER A 62 -12.45 -22.06 0.20
CA SER A 62 -11.68 -23.27 -0.13
C SER A 62 -11.64 -23.61 -1.63
N GLN A 63 -10.85 -22.89 -2.42
CA GLN A 63 -10.57 -23.33 -3.80
C GLN A 63 -9.08 -23.22 -4.16
N ILE A 64 -8.63 -24.31 -4.78
CA ILE A 64 -7.36 -24.59 -5.45
C ILE A 64 -6.71 -23.32 -5.99
N PHE A 65 -5.39 -23.20 -5.81
CA PHE A 65 -4.57 -22.11 -6.37
C PHE A 65 -4.86 -21.92 -7.85
N SER A 66 -5.70 -20.92 -8.15
CA SER A 66 -6.13 -20.63 -9.51
C SER A 66 -5.10 -19.75 -10.20
N SER A 67 -5.15 -19.70 -11.53
CA SER A 67 -4.32 -18.79 -12.32
C SER A 67 -4.49 -17.33 -11.90
N PHE A 68 -5.63 -16.97 -11.32
CA PHE A 68 -5.89 -15.63 -10.78
C PHE A 68 -5.04 -15.33 -9.52
N GLN A 69 -4.93 -16.29 -8.59
CA GLN A 69 -4.09 -16.13 -7.41
C GLN A 69 -2.61 -16.01 -7.77
N CYS A 70 -2.14 -16.75 -8.77
CA CYS A 70 -0.78 -16.60 -9.29
C CYS A 70 -0.51 -15.18 -9.81
N LYS A 71 -1.49 -14.55 -10.50
CA LYS A 71 -1.37 -13.16 -10.96
C LYS A 71 -1.30 -12.16 -9.81
N ILE A 72 -2.06 -12.37 -8.74
CA ILE A 72 -1.98 -11.52 -7.54
C ILE A 72 -0.59 -11.63 -6.93
N VAL A 73 -0.10 -12.85 -6.67
CA VAL A 73 1.24 -13.06 -6.08
C VAL A 73 2.33 -12.47 -6.97
N GLN A 74 2.26 -12.67 -8.28
CA GLN A 74 3.22 -12.10 -9.22
C GLN A 74 3.18 -10.58 -9.22
N GLY A 75 1.99 -9.97 -9.25
CA GLY A 75 1.83 -8.51 -9.17
C GLY A 75 2.39 -7.95 -7.86
N THR A 76 2.08 -8.57 -6.72
CA THR A 76 2.62 -8.18 -5.42
C THR A 76 4.15 -8.26 -5.40
N ALA A 77 4.73 -9.34 -5.92
CA ALA A 77 6.17 -9.51 -6.01
C ALA A 77 6.82 -8.43 -6.89
N ASN A 78 6.21 -8.10 -8.04
CA ASN A 78 6.70 -7.05 -8.93
C ASN A 78 6.68 -5.67 -8.25
N GLY A 79 5.59 -5.33 -7.54
CA GLY A 79 5.49 -4.08 -6.80
C GLY A 79 6.55 -3.96 -5.70
N ILE A 80 6.79 -5.05 -4.95
CA ILE A 80 7.84 -5.09 -3.92
C ILE A 80 9.23 -4.97 -4.55
N ASN A 81 9.48 -5.69 -5.64
CA ASN A 81 10.77 -5.61 -6.35
C ASN A 81 11.05 -4.17 -6.80
N PHE A 82 10.05 -3.50 -7.37
CA PHE A 82 10.17 -2.11 -7.78
C PHE A 82 10.47 -1.18 -6.60
N LEU A 83 9.84 -1.36 -5.44
CA LEU A 83 10.18 -0.59 -4.22
C LEU A 83 11.64 -0.81 -3.81
N HIS A 84 12.11 -2.07 -3.84
CA HIS A 84 13.48 -2.40 -3.49
C HIS A 84 14.51 -1.81 -4.47
N GLU A 85 14.23 -1.83 -5.77
CA GLU A 85 15.05 -1.16 -6.79
C GLU A 85 15.17 0.35 -6.56
N ASN A 86 14.15 0.95 -5.93
CA ASN A 86 14.13 2.35 -5.51
C ASN A 86 14.64 2.56 -4.07
N ASN A 87 15.36 1.59 -3.49
CA ASN A 87 15.92 1.61 -2.14
C ASN A 87 14.89 1.83 -1.03
N HIS A 88 13.65 1.39 -1.24
CA HIS A 88 12.59 1.51 -0.25
C HIS A 88 12.14 0.14 0.29
N ILE A 89 12.23 -0.03 1.61
CA ILE A 89 11.73 -1.22 2.31
C ILE A 89 10.35 -0.88 2.89
N HIS A 90 9.30 -1.56 2.41
CA HIS A 90 7.91 -1.28 2.80
C HIS A 90 7.63 -1.51 4.30
N ARG A 91 8.27 -2.51 4.92
CA ARG A 91 8.19 -2.87 6.37
C ARG A 91 6.84 -3.36 6.90
N ASP A 92 5.71 -3.00 6.28
CA ASP A 92 4.37 -3.43 6.74
C ASP A 92 3.58 -4.22 5.69
N ILE A 93 4.24 -5.16 5.00
CA ILE A 93 3.56 -6.03 4.03
C ILE A 93 2.71 -7.07 4.80
N LYS A 94 1.40 -7.05 4.57
CA LYS A 94 0.43 -7.96 5.19
C LYS A 94 -0.36 -8.76 4.13
N ARG A 95 -0.97 -9.85 4.59
CA ARG A 95 -1.83 -10.72 3.76
C ARG A 95 -3.22 -10.12 3.59
#